data_AF-A0A8J7LZU0-F1
#
_entry.id   AF-A0A8J7LZU0-F1
#
_cell.length_a   1.000
_cell.length_b   1.000
_cell.length_c   1.000
_cell.angle_alpha   90.00
_cell.angle_beta   90.00
_cell.angle_gamma   90.00
#
_symmetry.space_group_name_H-M   'P 1'
#
loop_
_entity.id
_entity.type
_entity.pdbx_description
1 polymer ?
#
loop_
_entity_poly.entity_id
_entity_poly.type
_entity_poly.pdbx_seq_one_letter_code
_entity_poly.pdbx_strand_id
1 'polypeptide(L)'
;MTPRAALLALGFGLIAALPAAAADPSASAEANQPRIWIALSGDRLELDGQRARLRGVRCARPDTDEGRAAKALLNTFLRAGHVRCALRGGLADCTVNGRDINAEMRKVPGCTATDDPRPQDQDQLAGTVLERRICPADPDLPWRVPTGLGPMTEQLRLLLYSLHLEWRAESGGPCGP
;
A
#
# COMPACT_ATOMS: atom_id res chain seq x y z
N MET A 1 51.39 -54.17 38.69
CA MET A 1 50.48 -53.58 39.69
C MET A 1 49.56 -52.58 38.97
N THR A 2 48.35 -53.03 38.67
CA THR A 2 47.12 -52.24 38.36
C THR A 2 46.64 -51.48 39.61
N PRO A 3 45.67 -50.52 39.58
CA PRO A 3 44.55 -50.36 38.62
C PRO A 3 44.35 -48.94 38.05
N ARG A 4 43.81 -48.77 36.82
CA ARG A 4 42.38 -48.72 36.41
C ARG A 4 41.50 -47.78 37.28
N ALA A 5 41.04 -46.68 36.69
CA ALA A 5 39.69 -46.16 36.92
C ALA A 5 39.25 -45.31 35.71
N ALA A 6 38.16 -45.76 35.10
CA ALA A 6 37.42 -45.09 34.04
C ALA A 6 36.19 -44.39 34.65
N LEU A 7 35.81 -43.23 34.10
CA LEU A 7 34.50 -42.57 34.23
C LEU A 7 34.36 -41.68 32.99
N LEU A 8 33.63 -42.02 31.93
CA LEU A 8 32.17 -42.03 31.75
C LEU A 8 31.45 -40.75 32.25
N ALA A 9 31.11 -39.89 31.27
CA ALA A 9 29.74 -39.63 30.82
C ALA A 9 29.35 -38.13 30.70
N LEU A 10 28.43 -37.89 29.75
CA LEU A 10 27.54 -36.73 29.57
C LEU A 10 28.22 -35.50 28.92
N GLY A 11 27.95 -35.12 27.66
CA GLY A 11 26.65 -35.07 27.01
C GLY A 11 26.01 -33.70 27.28
N PHE A 12 26.44 -32.66 26.56
CA PHE A 12 25.72 -31.39 26.49
C PHE A 12 25.78 -30.87 25.05
N GLY A 13 24.64 -30.99 24.37
CA GLY A 13 24.43 -30.45 23.03
C GLY A 13 24.58 -28.94 23.04
N LEU A 14 25.46 -28.45 22.17
CA LEU A 14 25.60 -27.04 21.87
C LEU A 14 24.40 -26.63 21.01
N ILE A 15 23.32 -26.15 21.64
CA ILE A 15 22.23 -25.48 20.92
C ILE A 15 22.78 -24.14 20.44
N ALA A 16 23.07 -24.05 19.14
CA ALA A 16 23.36 -22.77 18.49
C ALA A 16 22.11 -21.89 18.61
N ALA A 17 22.18 -20.86 19.46
CA ALA A 17 21.17 -19.82 19.52
C ALA A 17 21.22 -19.04 18.19
N LEU A 18 20.22 -19.27 17.32
CA LEU A 18 19.97 -18.40 16.18
C LEU A 18 19.58 -17.01 16.73
N PRO A 19 20.16 -15.91 16.23
CA PRO A 19 19.65 -14.58 16.52
C PRO A 19 18.29 -14.45 15.83
N ALA A 20 17.22 -14.42 16.62
CA ALA A 20 15.94 -13.92 16.17
C ALA A 20 16.17 -12.47 15.74
N ALA A 21 16.09 -12.21 14.44
CA ALA A 21 16.01 -10.87 13.89
C ALA A 21 14.77 -10.22 14.53
N ALA A 22 15.01 -9.37 15.55
CA ALA A 22 13.98 -8.53 16.11
C ALA A 22 13.53 -7.61 14.98
N ALA A 23 12.37 -7.92 14.41
CA ALA A 23 11.67 -6.99 13.53
C ALA A 23 11.47 -5.70 14.35
N ASP A 24 12.12 -4.63 13.91
CA ASP A 24 12.04 -3.31 14.53
C ASP A 24 10.56 -2.90 14.62
N PRO A 25 9.94 -2.83 15.81
CA PRO A 25 8.54 -2.44 15.94
C PRO A 25 8.31 -0.98 15.49
N SER A 26 9.40 -0.21 15.35
CA SER A 26 9.41 1.15 14.81
C SER A 26 9.02 1.22 13.33
N ALA A 27 9.30 0.18 12.52
CA ALA A 27 8.90 0.15 11.11
C ALA A 27 7.37 0.05 10.95
N SER A 28 6.66 -0.50 11.94
CA SER A 28 5.20 -0.62 11.93
C SER A 28 4.49 0.63 12.44
N ALA A 29 5.17 1.52 13.18
CA ALA A 29 4.55 2.72 13.75
C ALA A 29 4.50 3.90 12.75
N GLU A 30 5.49 4.06 11.88
CA GLU A 30 5.44 5.03 10.77
C GLU A 30 4.41 4.64 9.68
N ALA A 31 4.01 3.36 9.63
CA ALA A 31 2.99 2.87 8.70
C ALA A 31 1.56 3.33 9.04
N ASN A 32 1.32 3.90 10.24
CA ASN A 32 -0.03 4.16 10.74
C ASN A 32 -0.43 5.65 10.82
N GLN A 33 0.37 6.55 10.24
CA GLN A 33 -0.10 7.93 10.04
C GLN A 33 -1.15 7.95 8.92
N PRO A 34 -2.28 8.67 9.08
CA PRO A 34 -3.30 8.78 8.04
C PRO A 34 -2.72 9.50 6.81
N ARG A 35 -2.24 8.70 5.86
CA ARG A 35 -1.70 9.19 4.59
C ARG A 35 -2.80 9.86 3.78
N ILE A 36 -2.69 11.18 3.59
CA ILE A 36 -3.66 11.99 2.85
C ILE A 36 -3.41 11.78 1.36
N TRP A 37 -4.23 10.97 0.71
CA TRP A 37 -4.17 10.71 -0.74
C TRP A 37 -5.52 11.02 -1.33
N ILE A 38 -5.67 12.25 -1.84
CA ILE A 38 -6.96 12.77 -2.31
C ILE A 38 -6.81 13.49 -3.64
N ALA A 39 -7.85 13.41 -4.47
CA ALA A 39 -7.98 14.24 -5.66
C ALA A 39 -8.60 15.60 -5.30
N LEU A 40 -7.93 16.69 -5.66
CA LEU A 40 -8.46 18.06 -5.52
C LEU A 40 -9.33 18.46 -6.72
N SER A 41 -8.89 18.10 -7.94
CA SER A 41 -9.61 18.19 -9.22
C SER A 41 -9.27 16.98 -10.11
N GLY A 42 -9.75 16.93 -11.35
CA GLY A 42 -9.42 15.84 -12.29
C GLY A 42 -7.93 15.73 -12.66
N ASP A 43 -7.16 16.78 -12.44
CA ASP A 43 -5.74 16.86 -12.75
C ASP A 43 -4.86 17.23 -11.55
N ARG A 44 -5.44 17.54 -10.38
CA ARG A 44 -4.69 17.94 -9.18
C ARG A 44 -4.97 17.01 -8.02
N LEU A 45 -3.93 16.67 -7.28
CA LEU A 45 -3.95 15.71 -6.19
C LEU A 45 -3.08 16.18 -5.03
N GLU A 46 -3.38 15.66 -3.85
CA GLU A 46 -2.61 15.87 -2.63
C GLU A 46 -2.20 14.48 -2.10
N LEU A 47 -0.89 14.27 -1.97
CA LEU A 47 -0.26 13.03 -1.51
C LEU A 47 0.62 13.33 -0.32
N ASP A 48 0.31 12.77 0.84
CA ASP A 48 1.03 12.96 2.09
C ASP A 48 1.29 14.46 2.39
N GLY A 49 0.27 15.29 2.14
CA GLY A 49 0.29 16.75 2.34
C GLY A 49 0.97 17.53 1.20
N GLN A 50 1.57 16.86 0.21
CA GLN A 50 2.17 17.50 -0.96
C GLN A 50 1.16 17.62 -2.09
N ARG A 51 0.91 18.85 -2.54
CA ARG A 51 0.04 19.13 -3.69
C ARG A 51 0.81 19.05 -4.98
N ALA A 52 0.27 18.32 -5.94
CA ALA A 52 0.85 18.18 -7.27
C ALA A 52 -0.25 18.11 -8.35
N ARG A 53 0.17 18.34 -9.59
CA ARG A 53 -0.66 18.20 -10.78
C ARG A 53 -0.19 17.01 -11.60
N LEU A 54 -1.11 16.22 -12.15
CA LEU A 54 -0.77 15.15 -13.08
C LEU A 54 -0.04 15.73 -14.30
N ARG A 55 1.15 15.21 -14.56
CA ARG A 55 1.95 15.61 -15.72
C ARG A 55 1.23 15.28 -17.02
N GLY A 56 1.21 16.25 -17.92
CA GLY A 56 0.66 16.13 -19.25
C GLY A 56 -0.87 16.09 -19.29
N VAL A 57 -1.55 16.44 -18.18
CA VAL A 57 -3.01 16.38 -18.08
C VAL A 57 -3.56 17.71 -17.62
N ARG A 58 -4.56 18.23 -18.33
CA ARG A 58 -5.40 19.33 -17.86
C ARG A 58 -6.85 18.95 -17.94
N CYS A 59 -7.57 19.06 -16.84
CA CYS A 59 -8.99 18.75 -16.80
C CYS A 59 -9.82 20.02 -16.61
N ALA A 60 -11.10 19.92 -16.97
CA ALA A 60 -12.11 20.92 -16.72
C ALA A 60 -12.16 21.27 -15.23
N ARG A 61 -12.59 22.50 -14.96
CA ARG A 61 -12.69 23.00 -13.60
C ARG A 61 -13.67 22.14 -12.78
N PRO A 62 -13.43 21.95 -11.48
CA PRO A 62 -14.24 21.04 -10.65
C PRO A 62 -15.68 21.52 -10.40
N ASP A 63 -16.04 22.71 -10.85
CA ASP A 63 -17.41 23.24 -10.83
C ASP A 63 -18.26 22.74 -12.02
N THR A 64 -17.64 22.23 -13.09
CA THR A 64 -18.36 21.63 -14.23
C THR A 64 -18.65 20.15 -13.99
N ASP A 65 -19.67 19.61 -14.67
CA ASP A 65 -20.06 18.20 -14.56
C ASP A 65 -18.91 17.27 -14.95
N GLU A 66 -18.22 17.61 -16.05
CA GLU A 66 -17.02 16.91 -16.53
C GLU A 66 -15.88 16.97 -15.51
N GLY A 67 -15.62 18.13 -14.91
CA GLY A 67 -14.57 18.28 -13.90
C GLY A 67 -14.87 17.51 -12.61
N ARG A 68 -16.14 17.43 -12.21
CA ARG A 68 -16.57 16.58 -11.07
C ARG A 68 -16.40 15.10 -11.38
N ALA A 69 -16.77 14.66 -12.58
CA ALA A 69 -16.58 13.29 -13.02
C ALA A 69 -15.09 12.90 -13.07
N ALA A 70 -14.24 13.76 -13.66
CA ALA A 70 -12.80 13.55 -13.71
C ALA A 70 -12.17 13.48 -12.31
N LYS A 71 -12.60 14.36 -11.39
CA LYS A 71 -12.16 14.32 -9.98
C LYS A 71 -12.57 13.01 -9.31
N ALA A 72 -13.81 12.57 -9.49
CA ALA A 72 -14.30 11.33 -8.91
C ALA A 72 -13.50 10.12 -9.42
N LEU A 73 -13.23 10.06 -10.72
CA LEU A 73 -12.42 9.01 -11.32
C LEU A 73 -10.99 8.99 -10.77
N LEU A 74 -10.34 10.16 -10.69
CA LEU A 74 -8.99 10.24 -10.12
C LEU A 74 -8.98 9.77 -8.66
N ASN A 75 -9.99 10.13 -7.88
CA ASN A 75 -10.10 9.68 -6.49
C ASN A 75 -10.28 8.16 -6.39
N THR A 76 -11.00 7.54 -7.34
CA THR A 76 -11.13 6.08 -7.46
C THR A 76 -9.79 5.43 -7.75
N PHE A 77 -9.00 5.98 -8.67
CA PHE A 77 -7.64 5.49 -8.96
C PHE A 77 -6.74 5.57 -7.73
N LEU A 78 -6.77 6.68 -7.00
CA LEU A 78 -5.97 6.81 -5.79
C LEU A 78 -6.37 5.76 -4.75
N ARG A 79 -7.65 5.38 -4.66
CA ARG A 79 -8.16 4.37 -3.73
C ARG A 79 -7.98 2.93 -4.20
N ALA A 80 -7.39 2.70 -5.38
CA ALA A 80 -7.28 1.38 -5.96
C ALA A 80 -5.94 0.73 -5.62
N GLY A 81 -5.99 -0.49 -5.05
CA GLY A 81 -4.88 -1.43 -4.97
C GLY A 81 -3.52 -0.79 -4.67
N HIS A 82 -2.57 -0.97 -5.58
CA HIS A 82 -1.23 -0.42 -5.48
C HIS A 82 -1.10 0.87 -6.29
N VAL A 83 -0.86 1.99 -5.61
CA VAL A 83 -0.64 3.30 -6.24
C VAL A 83 0.80 3.75 -5.99
N ARG A 84 1.50 4.15 -7.05
CA ARG A 84 2.85 4.72 -6.98
C ARG A 84 2.87 6.03 -7.74
N CYS A 85 3.31 7.10 -7.10
CA CYS A 85 3.44 8.42 -7.71
C CYS A 85 4.86 8.95 -7.54
N ALA A 86 5.46 9.41 -8.64
CA ALA A 86 6.72 10.16 -8.62
C ALA A 86 6.41 11.66 -8.73
N LEU A 87 6.83 12.42 -7.71
CA LEU A 87 6.65 13.86 -7.62
C LEU A 87 7.93 14.58 -8.05
N ARG A 88 7.82 15.50 -9.02
CA ARG A 88 8.95 16.31 -9.52
C ARG A 88 8.47 17.71 -9.90
N GLY A 89 8.98 18.74 -9.24
CA GLY A 89 8.67 20.14 -9.57
C GLY A 89 7.17 20.47 -9.54
N GLY A 90 6.40 19.87 -8.61
CA GLY A 90 4.94 20.04 -8.52
C GLY A 90 4.13 19.24 -9.55
N LEU A 91 4.79 18.44 -10.40
CA LEU A 91 4.16 17.49 -11.30
C LEU A 91 4.21 16.08 -10.72
N ALA A 92 3.20 15.27 -11.02
CA ALA A 92 3.05 13.90 -10.57
C ALA A 92 2.93 12.95 -11.78
N ASP A 93 3.72 11.89 -11.74
CA ASP A 93 3.57 10.71 -12.61
C ASP A 93 3.06 9.55 -11.76
N CYS A 94 1.82 9.13 -11.98
CA CYS A 94 1.17 8.14 -11.14
C CYS A 94 0.84 6.87 -11.91
N THR A 95 1.11 5.73 -11.28
CA THR A 95 0.69 4.41 -11.74
C THR A 95 -0.19 3.73 -10.70
N VAL A 96 -1.20 2.99 -11.17
CA VAL A 96 -2.08 2.17 -10.34
C VAL A 96 -2.06 0.76 -10.88
N ASN A 97 -1.62 -0.21 -10.07
CA ASN A 97 -1.44 -1.61 -10.48
C ASN A 97 -0.65 -1.73 -11.81
N GLY A 98 0.37 -0.88 -11.98
CA GLY A 98 1.18 -0.80 -13.21
C GLY A 98 0.57 -0.02 -14.39
N ARG A 99 -0.67 0.46 -14.29
CA ARG A 99 -1.32 1.29 -15.32
C ARG A 99 -1.02 2.78 -15.12
N ASP A 100 -0.60 3.46 -16.18
CA ASP A 100 -0.36 4.91 -16.19
C ASP A 100 -1.67 5.70 -16.08
N ILE A 101 -1.89 6.35 -14.94
CA ILE A 101 -3.08 7.17 -14.68
C ILE A 101 -3.07 8.45 -15.50
N ASN A 102 -1.89 9.03 -15.75
CA ASN A 102 -1.77 10.24 -16.57
C ASN A 102 -2.23 9.96 -18.00
N ALA A 103 -1.92 8.78 -18.55
CA ALA A 103 -2.43 8.33 -19.84
C ALA A 103 -3.95 8.09 -19.84
N GLU A 104 -4.48 7.45 -18.79
CA GLU A 104 -5.93 7.20 -18.72
C GLU A 104 -6.73 8.48 -18.55
N MET A 105 -6.27 9.42 -17.73
CA MET A 105 -6.96 10.70 -17.53
C MET A 105 -7.05 11.53 -18.81
N ARG A 106 -6.10 11.41 -19.74
CA ARG A 106 -6.17 12.08 -21.05
C ARG A 106 -7.30 11.57 -21.96
N LYS A 107 -7.84 10.39 -21.69
CA LYS A 107 -8.97 9.81 -22.44
C LYS A 107 -10.33 10.21 -21.86
N VAL A 108 -10.34 10.83 -20.67
CA VAL A 108 -11.56 11.19 -19.95
C VAL A 108 -12.17 12.43 -20.58
N PRO A 109 -13.50 12.46 -20.82
CA PRO A 109 -14.18 13.67 -21.27
C PRO A 109 -13.91 14.85 -20.34
N GLY A 110 -13.62 16.01 -20.93
CA GLY A 110 -13.22 17.21 -20.18
C GLY A 110 -11.77 17.21 -19.71
N CYS A 111 -10.95 16.23 -20.09
CA CYS A 111 -9.49 16.25 -19.89
C CYS A 111 -8.76 16.28 -21.24
N THR A 112 -7.61 16.96 -21.26
CA THR A 112 -6.80 17.19 -22.45
C THR A 112 -5.32 16.96 -22.14
N ALA A 113 -4.57 16.57 -23.16
CA ALA A 113 -3.11 16.50 -23.07
C ALA A 113 -2.52 17.91 -22.96
N THR A 114 -1.46 18.07 -22.19
CA THR A 114 -0.68 19.32 -22.10
C THR A 114 0.78 19.03 -22.35
N ASP A 115 1.47 19.94 -23.01
CA ASP A 115 2.91 19.90 -23.19
C ASP A 115 3.59 20.45 -21.93
N ASP A 116 3.55 19.67 -20.84
CA ASP A 116 4.37 19.98 -19.68
C ASP A 116 5.84 19.64 -20.01
N PRO A 117 6.82 20.49 -19.63
CA PRO A 117 8.23 20.24 -19.92
C PRO A 117 8.63 18.86 -19.41
N ARG A 118 9.16 18.01 -20.30
CA ARG A 118 9.74 16.73 -19.90
C ARG A 118 10.95 17.06 -19.00
N PRO A 119 11.08 16.47 -17.80
CA PRO A 119 12.24 16.70 -16.96
C PRO A 119 13.48 16.34 -17.78
N GLN A 120 14.34 17.32 -18.04
CA GLN A 120 15.60 17.07 -18.72
C GLN A 120 16.43 16.17 -17.80
N ASP A 121 17.04 15.12 -18.36
CA ASP A 121 17.66 13.96 -17.69
C ASP A 121 18.82 14.29 -16.70
N GLN A 122 19.04 15.55 -16.33
CA GLN A 122 20.17 15.98 -15.49
C GLN A 122 19.80 16.84 -14.28
N ASP A 123 18.53 17.20 -14.04
CA ASP A 123 18.12 17.78 -12.75
C ASP A 123 17.85 16.64 -11.73
N GLN A 124 18.91 15.88 -11.47
CA GLN A 124 19.01 14.82 -10.48
C GLN A 124 19.15 15.40 -9.08
N LEU A 125 18.14 16.08 -8.53
CA LEU A 125 18.06 16.21 -7.08
C LEU A 125 16.60 16.08 -6.61
N ALA A 126 16.32 14.89 -6.08
CA ALA A 126 15.21 14.56 -5.17
C ALA A 126 13.78 14.72 -5.71
N GLY A 127 13.39 13.89 -6.69
CA GLY A 127 11.97 13.58 -6.86
C GLY A 127 11.48 12.66 -5.75
N THR A 128 10.45 13.04 -5.01
CA THR A 128 9.86 12.19 -3.96
C THR A 128 9.02 11.09 -4.63
N VAL A 129 9.34 9.83 -4.34
CA VAL A 129 8.50 8.69 -4.75
C VAL A 129 7.61 8.31 -3.58
N LEU A 130 6.32 8.43 -3.77
CA LEU A 130 5.30 8.03 -2.81
C LEU A 130 4.62 6.76 -3.31
N GLU A 131 4.50 5.77 -2.43
CA GLU A 131 3.86 4.50 -2.72
C GLU A 131 2.84 4.16 -1.63
N ARG A 132 1.70 3.66 -2.05
CA ARG A 132 0.65 3.13 -1.17
C ARG A 132 0.15 1.81 -1.73
N ARG A 133 0.15 0.79 -0.88
CA ARG A 133 -0.52 -0.50 -1.14
C ARG A 133 -1.78 -0.56 -0.30
N ILE A 134 -2.92 -0.44 -0.97
CA ILE A 134 -4.23 -0.76 -0.42
C ILE A 134 -4.43 -2.25 -0.72
N CYS A 135 -4.19 -3.08 0.29
CA CYS A 135 -4.62 -4.47 0.20
C CYS A 135 -6.14 -4.45 0.00
N PRO A 136 -6.67 -5.07 -1.07
CA PRO A 136 -8.10 -5.25 -1.17
C PRO A 136 -8.55 -5.93 0.13
N ALA A 137 -9.64 -5.45 0.72
CA ALA A 137 -10.28 -6.16 1.82
C ALA A 137 -10.48 -7.59 1.33
N ASP A 138 -9.89 -8.55 2.04
CA ASP A 138 -9.82 -9.93 1.59
C ASP A 138 -11.22 -10.43 1.22
N PRO A 139 -11.44 -10.84 -0.05
CA PRO A 139 -12.75 -11.32 -0.48
C PRO A 139 -13.16 -12.57 0.29
N ASP A 140 -12.19 -13.32 0.82
CA ASP A 140 -12.40 -14.54 1.60
C ASP A 140 -12.57 -14.27 3.10
N LEU A 141 -12.79 -13.01 3.51
CA LEU A 141 -13.19 -12.74 4.88
C LEU A 141 -14.52 -13.46 5.14
N PRO A 142 -14.56 -14.47 6.04
CA PRO A 142 -15.69 -15.39 6.15
C PRO A 142 -17.00 -14.70 6.55
N TRP A 143 -16.93 -13.48 7.11
CA TRP A 143 -18.09 -12.65 7.46
C TRP A 143 -18.64 -11.77 6.32
N ARG A 144 -18.01 -11.77 5.13
CA ARG A 144 -18.57 -11.11 3.92
C ARG A 144 -19.31 -12.08 3.01
N VAL A 145 -19.07 -13.38 3.15
CA VAL A 145 -19.84 -14.40 2.42
C VAL A 145 -21.18 -14.58 3.14
N PRO A 146 -22.33 -14.42 2.46
CA PRO A 146 -23.61 -14.79 3.05
C PRO A 146 -23.61 -16.30 3.26
N THR A 147 -23.29 -16.72 4.48
CA THR A 147 -23.15 -18.14 4.87
C THR A 147 -24.48 -18.90 4.89
N GLY A 148 -25.61 -18.24 4.57
CA GLY A 148 -26.96 -18.80 4.68
C GLY A 148 -27.40 -19.07 6.13
N LEU A 149 -26.56 -18.77 7.12
CA LEU A 149 -26.73 -19.15 8.53
C LEU A 149 -27.42 -18.08 9.40
N GLY A 150 -28.01 -17.04 8.80
CA GLY A 150 -28.59 -15.92 9.54
C GLY A 150 -27.52 -15.00 10.17
N PRO A 151 -27.93 -13.97 10.94
CA PRO A 151 -27.00 -13.02 11.55
C PRO A 151 -26.12 -13.72 12.60
N MET A 152 -24.81 -13.77 12.37
CA MET A 152 -23.84 -14.21 13.37
C MET A 152 -23.86 -13.25 14.57
N THR A 153 -23.72 -13.79 15.78
CA THR A 153 -23.55 -12.98 16.99
C THR A 153 -22.18 -12.28 16.99
N GLU A 154 -22.12 -11.08 17.56
CA GLU A 154 -20.87 -10.28 17.64
C GLU A 154 -19.72 -11.03 18.31
N GLN A 155 -20.01 -11.90 19.29
CA GLN A 155 -18.99 -12.73 19.95
C GLN A 155 -18.35 -13.74 18.99
N LEU A 156 -19.14 -14.38 18.13
CA LEU A 156 -18.63 -15.32 17.12
C LEU A 156 -17.79 -14.59 16.06
N ARG A 157 -18.21 -13.37 15.72
CA ARG A 157 -17.51 -12.49 14.78
C ARG A 157 -16.13 -12.09 15.30
N LEU A 158 -16.05 -11.72 16.58
CA LEU A 158 -14.78 -11.40 17.23
C LEU A 158 -13.84 -12.61 17.30
N LEU A 159 -14.36 -13.80 17.64
CA LEU A 159 -13.57 -15.04 17.68
C LEU A 159 -13.00 -15.42 16.31
N LEU A 160 -13.81 -15.36 15.25
CA LEU A 160 -13.36 -15.64 13.89
C LEU A 160 -12.35 -14.59 13.40
N TYR A 161 -12.52 -13.33 13.80
CA TYR A 161 -11.58 -12.26 13.49
C TYR A 161 -10.22 -12.51 14.14
N SER A 162 -10.17 -12.85 15.43
CA SER A 162 -8.92 -13.19 16.12
C SER A 162 -8.23 -14.40 15.49
N LEU A 163 -8.98 -15.45 15.14
CA LEU A 163 -8.41 -16.66 14.52
C LEU A 163 -7.83 -16.36 13.12
N HIS A 164 -8.50 -15.49 12.35
CA HIS A 164 -8.01 -15.06 11.05
C HIS A 164 -6.73 -14.21 11.15
N LEU A 165 -6.62 -13.37 12.19
CA LEU A 165 -5.40 -12.61 12.46
C LEU A 165 -4.22 -13.52 12.81
N GLU A 166 -4.43 -14.52 13.66
CA GLU A 166 -3.40 -15.52 14.01
C GLU A 166 -2.95 -16.31 12.78
N TRP A 167 -3.90 -16.81 11.99
CA TRP A 167 -3.57 -17.55 10.76
C TRP A 167 -2.79 -16.69 9.75
N ARG A 168 -3.09 -15.39 9.63
CA ARG A 168 -2.34 -14.48 8.75
C ARG A 168 -0.94 -14.16 9.23
N ALA A 169 -0.73 -14.08 10.55
CA ALA A 169 0.60 -13.89 11.12
C ALA A 169 1.51 -15.08 10.80
N GLU A 170 0.96 -16.30 10.72
CA GLU A 170 1.70 -17.52 10.39
C GLU A 170 1.90 -17.73 8.89
N SER A 171 0.92 -17.35 8.06
CA SER A 171 0.91 -17.66 6.62
C SER A 171 1.56 -16.62 5.71
N GLY A 172 1.97 -15.46 6.24
CA GLY A 172 2.61 -14.41 5.42
C GLY A 172 1.73 -14.01 4.23
N GLY A 173 0.52 -13.52 4.53
CA GLY A 173 -0.55 -13.29 3.55
C GLY A 173 -0.15 -12.49 2.30
N PRO A 174 -1.06 -12.33 1.32
CA PRO A 174 -0.74 -11.78 -0.03
C PRO A 174 -0.19 -10.33 -0.05
N CYS A 175 -0.14 -9.69 1.12
CA CYS A 175 0.58 -8.46 1.38
C CYS A 175 1.68 -8.71 2.44
N GLY A 176 2.62 -9.61 2.16
CA GLY A 176 3.85 -9.75 2.94
C GLY A 176 4.81 -8.58 2.70
N PRO A 177 5.74 -8.31 3.64
CA PRO A 177 6.68 -7.18 3.58
C PRO A 177 7.53 -7.15 2.31
#